data_AF-A0A953V3R6-F1
#
_entry.id   AF-A0A953V3R6-F1
#
_cell.length_a   1.000
_cell.length_b   1.000
_cell.length_c   1.000
_cell.angle_alpha   90.00
_cell.angle_beta   90.00
_cell.angle_gamma   90.00
#
_symmetry.space_group_name_H-M   'P 1'
#
loop_
_entity.id
_entity.type
_entity.pdbx_description
1 polymer ?
#
loop_
_entity_poly.entity_id
_entity_poly.type
_entity_poly.pdbx_seq_one_letter_code
_entity_poly.pdbx_strand_id
1 'polypeptide(L)'
;MIRNRTKAFWMAVMLSLMAGPLAPWLATAAYAQGASELQGTVTDTAGKPYPDVTLVITNVASNKTIEAKTDAKGHYSAGSLAAGSYSIDLKVKDQVIYQTGVKLAGGNVPAFDINLEKEKGAVEEAVKRAEAEKGFQALKSHYDAGLQAINDLKAAQAQLAQTSKDQQAPIQEKIAKAGTTAVTELDAAQQLMKPEDLNRAIVLSRLGEAYESMNKWQEAADTYQKSIALKPDVASNYNNLGNDLAKLGKVDEARAAYQKYVDLDPTNAALAWRNFGVVLYQANRMKEAIEPLQKATTLDPKNAQGWYLLGVALVNTMEFKTEGDKMTPVIQPGTIEAYQKAIELDPNGSIGAQAKQGLESLQAMGVGGISTKVGEAPKPKPTKGKK
;
A
#
# COMPACT_ATOMS: atom_id res chain seq x y z
N MET A 1 8.57 -3.56 5.54
CA MET A 1 7.31 -3.51 6.33
C MET A 1 6.02 -3.71 5.52
N ILE A 2 5.94 -3.26 4.26
CA ILE A 2 4.70 -3.30 3.44
C ILE A 2 4.26 -4.73 3.05
N ARG A 3 5.19 -5.64 2.74
CA ARG A 3 4.90 -7.02 2.28
C ARG A 3 4.13 -7.87 3.32
N ASN A 4 4.33 -7.62 4.61
CA ASN A 4 3.58 -8.29 5.68
C ASN A 4 2.19 -7.69 5.88
N ARG A 5 2.00 -6.40 5.62
CA ARG A 5 0.68 -5.73 5.73
C ARG A 5 -0.27 -6.14 4.62
N THR A 6 0.21 -6.37 3.39
CA THR A 6 -0.64 -6.84 2.29
C THR A 6 -1.12 -8.28 2.50
N LYS A 7 -0.26 -9.16 3.02
CA LYS A 7 -0.66 -10.52 3.41
C LYS A 7 -1.66 -10.50 4.57
N ALA A 8 -1.42 -9.68 5.60
CA ALA A 8 -2.34 -9.51 6.71
C ALA A 8 -3.69 -8.89 6.29
N PHE A 9 -3.67 -7.97 5.31
CA PHE A 9 -4.87 -7.39 4.70
C PHE A 9 -5.71 -8.46 3.99
N TRP A 10 -5.10 -9.20 3.05
CA TRP A 10 -5.81 -10.26 2.33
C TRP A 10 -6.29 -11.38 3.26
N MET A 11 -5.50 -11.69 4.30
CA MET A 11 -5.87 -12.68 5.31
C MET A 11 -7.01 -12.20 6.21
N ALA A 12 -7.04 -10.93 6.63
CA ALA A 12 -8.13 -10.37 7.44
C ALA A 12 -9.46 -10.30 6.66
N VAL A 13 -9.39 -9.90 5.38
CA VAL A 13 -10.57 -9.87 4.51
C VAL A 13 -11.05 -11.31 4.23
N MET A 14 -10.15 -12.26 3.92
CA MET A 14 -10.52 -13.68 3.76
C MET A 14 -11.07 -14.32 5.05
N LEU A 15 -10.47 -14.06 6.22
CA LEU A 15 -10.95 -14.60 7.50
C LEU A 15 -12.37 -14.11 7.83
N SER A 16 -12.71 -12.87 7.46
CA SER A 16 -14.08 -12.36 7.61
C SER A 16 -15.09 -13.08 6.70
N LEU A 17 -14.64 -13.63 5.58
CA LEU A 17 -15.45 -14.41 4.63
C LEU A 17 -15.61 -15.89 5.02
N MET A 18 -14.68 -16.43 5.81
CA MET A 18 -14.62 -17.86 6.18
C MET A 18 -15.26 -18.23 7.53
N ALA A 19 -15.79 -17.28 8.29
CA ALA A 19 -16.38 -17.55 9.60
C ALA A 19 -17.79 -18.18 9.52
N GLY A 20 -17.85 -19.50 9.35
CA GLY A 20 -19.07 -20.31 9.55
C GLY A 20 -18.80 -21.81 9.41
N PRO A 21 -19.59 -22.68 10.06
CA PRO A 21 -19.19 -24.05 10.34
C PRO A 21 -19.10 -24.86 9.05
N LEU A 22 -17.91 -25.37 8.73
CA LEU A 22 -17.80 -26.64 8.03
C LEU A 22 -18.44 -27.67 8.95
N ALA A 23 -19.71 -28.00 8.71
CA ALA A 23 -20.40 -28.99 9.53
C ALA A 23 -19.60 -30.30 9.43
N PRO A 24 -19.13 -30.87 10.56
CA PRO A 24 -18.68 -32.24 10.60
C PRO A 24 -19.92 -33.15 10.42
N TRP A 25 -19.75 -34.47 10.55
CA TRP A 25 -20.81 -35.50 10.59
C TRP A 25 -21.01 -36.26 9.27
N LEU A 26 -20.13 -37.25 9.07
CA LEU A 26 -20.42 -38.42 8.24
C LEU A 26 -21.34 -39.36 9.03
N ALA A 27 -22.64 -39.42 8.70
CA ALA A 27 -23.51 -40.50 9.18
C ALA A 27 -23.24 -41.77 8.35
N THR A 28 -23.06 -42.91 9.02
CA THR A 28 -22.62 -44.18 8.41
C THR A 28 -23.77 -45.16 8.20
N ALA A 29 -23.85 -45.76 7.01
CA ALA A 29 -24.49 -47.06 6.80
C ALA A 29 -23.48 -48.02 6.14
N ALA A 30 -23.57 -49.32 6.43
CA ALA A 30 -22.62 -50.35 5.99
C ALA A 30 -23.31 -51.36 5.03
N TYR A 31 -22.64 -51.70 3.92
CA TYR A 31 -23.09 -52.58 2.82
C TYR A 31 -21.87 -53.27 2.15
N ALA A 32 -22.06 -54.36 1.39
CA ALA A 32 -21.03 -55.37 1.08
C ALA A 32 -20.41 -55.31 -0.34
N GLN A 33 -19.17 -55.79 -0.52
CA GLN A 33 -18.25 -55.65 -1.67
C GLN A 33 -18.80 -55.75 -3.12
N GLY A 34 -18.44 -54.73 -3.92
CA GLY A 34 -18.61 -54.59 -5.38
C GLY A 34 -18.36 -53.13 -5.80
N ALA A 35 -18.01 -52.85 -7.07
CA ALA A 35 -17.95 -51.47 -7.56
C ALA A 35 -19.33 -50.84 -7.41
N SER A 36 -19.41 -49.83 -6.55
CA SER A 36 -20.66 -49.28 -6.07
C SER A 36 -21.07 -48.13 -7.01
N GLU A 37 -22.28 -48.18 -7.56
CA GLU A 37 -22.88 -47.08 -8.29
C GLU A 37 -23.63 -46.19 -7.29
N LEU A 38 -23.20 -44.94 -7.14
CA LEU A 38 -23.92 -43.96 -6.34
C LEU A 38 -24.94 -43.26 -7.24
N GLN A 39 -26.21 -43.51 -7.00
CA GLN A 39 -27.31 -42.91 -7.76
C GLN A 39 -28.32 -42.28 -6.81
N GLY A 40 -29.09 -41.31 -7.31
CA GLY A 40 -30.11 -40.62 -6.53
C GLY A 40 -30.69 -39.45 -7.30
N THR A 41 -31.46 -38.63 -6.59
CA THR A 41 -32.02 -37.38 -7.11
C THR A 41 -31.49 -36.19 -6.34
N VAL A 42 -31.37 -35.04 -7.01
CA VAL A 42 -31.18 -33.74 -6.38
C VAL A 42 -32.46 -32.92 -6.56
N THR A 43 -32.98 -32.40 -5.45
CA THR A 43 -34.09 -31.44 -5.45
C THR A 43 -33.63 -30.07 -4.98
N ASP A 44 -34.18 -29.01 -5.56
CA ASP A 44 -33.85 -27.62 -5.25
C ASP A 44 -34.44 -27.16 -3.90
N THR A 45 -34.20 -25.90 -3.53
CA THR A 45 -34.69 -25.33 -2.26
C THR A 45 -36.21 -25.13 -2.21
N ALA A 46 -36.92 -25.41 -3.31
CA ALA A 46 -38.38 -25.45 -3.41
C ALA A 46 -38.92 -26.89 -3.54
N GLY A 47 -38.06 -27.92 -3.34
CA GLY A 47 -38.41 -29.33 -3.42
C GLY A 47 -38.65 -29.85 -4.84
N LYS A 48 -38.30 -29.08 -5.88
CA LYS A 48 -38.46 -29.48 -7.28
C LYS A 48 -37.22 -30.20 -7.81
N PRO A 49 -37.33 -31.07 -8.81
CA PRO A 49 -36.16 -31.66 -9.46
C PRO A 49 -35.15 -30.61 -9.92
N TYR A 50 -33.86 -30.78 -9.58
CA TYR A 50 -32.82 -29.80 -9.92
C TYR A 50 -31.93 -30.31 -11.07
N PRO A 51 -32.20 -29.89 -12.32
CA PRO A 51 -31.39 -30.29 -13.47
C PRO A 51 -30.06 -29.55 -13.53
N ASP A 52 -29.12 -30.11 -14.29
CA ASP A 52 -27.82 -29.52 -14.59
C ASP A 52 -26.91 -29.22 -13.38
N VAL A 53 -27.13 -29.91 -12.26
CA VAL A 53 -26.24 -29.87 -11.09
C VAL A 53 -25.10 -30.86 -11.31
N THR A 54 -23.86 -30.39 -11.18
CA THR A 54 -22.66 -31.24 -11.22
C THR A 54 -22.34 -31.69 -9.80
N LEU A 55 -22.27 -33.00 -9.56
CA LEU A 55 -21.80 -33.59 -8.32
C LEU A 55 -20.32 -33.95 -8.48
N VAL A 56 -19.44 -33.30 -7.73
CA VAL A 56 -18.01 -33.65 -7.65
C VAL A 56 -17.80 -34.56 -6.45
N ILE A 57 -17.65 -35.86 -6.72
CA ILE A 57 -17.56 -36.92 -5.73
C ILE A 57 -16.09 -37.25 -5.49
N THR A 58 -15.56 -36.85 -4.35
CA THR A 58 -14.15 -36.96 -3.99
C THR A 58 -13.94 -38.04 -2.93
N ASN A 59 -13.15 -39.07 -3.25
CA ASN A 59 -12.74 -40.05 -2.24
C ASN A 59 -11.78 -39.40 -1.23
N VAL A 60 -12.16 -39.37 0.04
CA VAL A 60 -11.45 -38.63 1.10
C VAL A 60 -10.04 -39.18 1.36
N ALA A 61 -9.81 -40.48 1.15
CA ALA A 61 -8.51 -41.10 1.43
C ALA A 61 -7.51 -40.96 0.26
N SER A 62 -8.01 -41.00 -0.97
CA SER A 62 -7.16 -41.01 -2.18
C SER A 62 -7.15 -39.70 -2.95
N ASN A 63 -8.02 -38.73 -2.60
CA ASN A 63 -8.29 -37.49 -3.32
C ASN A 63 -8.69 -37.68 -4.80
N LYS A 64 -9.08 -38.89 -5.21
CA LYS A 64 -9.59 -39.14 -6.56
C LYS A 64 -11.02 -38.61 -6.68
N THR A 65 -11.29 -37.88 -7.75
CA THR A 65 -12.57 -37.24 -8.05
C THR A 65 -13.27 -37.91 -9.23
N ILE A 66 -14.58 -38.09 -9.12
CA ILE A 66 -15.48 -38.45 -10.21
C ILE A 66 -16.58 -37.40 -10.27
N GLU A 67 -16.99 -37.02 -11.48
CA GLU A 67 -18.11 -36.10 -11.67
C GLU A 67 -19.33 -36.84 -12.22
N ALA A 68 -20.49 -36.49 -11.70
CA ALA A 68 -21.79 -36.86 -12.27
C ALA A 68 -22.64 -35.61 -12.44
N LYS A 69 -23.61 -35.64 -13.35
CA LYS A 69 -24.48 -34.50 -13.62
C LYS A 69 -25.94 -34.93 -13.57
N THR A 70 -26.80 -34.09 -13.00
CA THR A 70 -28.24 -34.37 -12.93
C THR A 70 -28.92 -34.18 -14.28
N ASP A 71 -29.86 -35.07 -14.60
CA ASP A 71 -30.73 -34.98 -15.77
C ASP A 71 -31.88 -33.98 -15.59
N ALA A 72 -32.76 -33.86 -16.59
CA ALA A 72 -33.93 -32.97 -16.55
C ALA A 72 -34.90 -33.24 -15.39
N LYS A 73 -34.83 -34.43 -14.78
CA LYS A 73 -35.63 -34.87 -13.64
C LYS A 73 -34.81 -34.93 -12.34
N GLY A 74 -33.62 -34.33 -12.31
CA GLY A 74 -32.76 -34.27 -11.14
C GLY A 74 -32.03 -35.57 -10.82
N HIS A 75 -32.12 -36.62 -11.64
CA HIS A 75 -31.44 -37.89 -11.38
C HIS A 75 -29.97 -37.80 -11.74
N TYR A 76 -29.12 -38.38 -10.91
CA TYR A 76 -27.71 -38.57 -11.22
C TYR A 76 -27.31 -40.03 -10.98
N SER A 77 -26.23 -40.45 -11.64
CA SER A 77 -25.53 -41.69 -11.34
C SER A 77 -24.02 -41.49 -11.51
N ALA A 78 -23.26 -42.03 -10.56
CA ALA A 78 -21.80 -42.08 -10.55
C ALA A 78 -21.33 -43.52 -10.30
N GLY A 79 -20.78 -44.16 -11.34
CA GLY A 79 -20.27 -45.52 -11.27
C GLY A 79 -18.82 -45.63 -10.79
N SER A 80 -18.35 -46.87 -10.66
CA SER A 80 -16.94 -47.22 -10.39
C SER A 80 -16.38 -46.71 -9.06
N LEU A 81 -17.22 -46.56 -8.03
CA LEU A 81 -16.79 -46.13 -6.70
C LEU A 81 -16.39 -47.32 -5.83
N ALA A 82 -15.15 -47.30 -5.33
CA ALA A 82 -14.68 -48.28 -4.34
C ALA A 82 -15.31 -48.02 -2.96
N ALA A 83 -15.22 -48.99 -2.06
CA ALA A 83 -15.56 -48.77 -0.66
C ALA A 83 -14.66 -47.66 -0.06
N GLY A 84 -15.26 -46.72 0.67
CA GLY A 84 -14.55 -45.58 1.25
C GLY A 84 -15.50 -44.44 1.64
N SER A 85 -14.94 -43.41 2.28
CA SER A 85 -15.66 -42.16 2.55
C SER A 85 -15.50 -41.20 1.39
N TYR A 86 -16.59 -40.54 1.01
CA TYR A 86 -16.65 -39.58 -0.08
C TYR A 86 -17.20 -38.24 0.40
N SER A 87 -16.56 -37.16 -0.04
CA SER A 87 -17.16 -35.81 -0.05
C SER A 87 -17.87 -35.62 -1.37
N ILE A 88 -19.01 -34.95 -1.36
CA ILE A 88 -19.80 -34.61 -2.54
C ILE A 88 -20.03 -33.11 -2.53
N ASP A 89 -19.45 -32.42 -3.50
CA ASP A 89 -19.71 -31.01 -3.73
C ASP A 89 -20.75 -30.88 -4.85
N LEU A 90 -21.88 -30.25 -4.57
CA LEU A 90 -22.87 -29.91 -5.58
C LEU A 90 -22.48 -28.58 -6.19
N LYS A 91 -22.28 -28.56 -7.50
CA LYS A 91 -21.91 -27.37 -8.27
C LYS A 91 -22.98 -26.98 -9.25
N VAL A 92 -23.24 -25.68 -9.31
CA VAL A 92 -24.08 -25.05 -10.33
C VAL A 92 -23.31 -23.89 -10.92
N LYS A 93 -23.11 -23.89 -12.25
CA LYS A 93 -22.27 -22.90 -12.96
C LYS A 93 -20.89 -22.73 -12.30
N ASP A 94 -20.25 -23.86 -11.99
CA ASP A 94 -18.93 -23.97 -11.34
C ASP A 94 -18.83 -23.46 -9.89
N GLN A 95 -19.94 -23.03 -9.27
CA GLN A 95 -19.98 -22.65 -7.85
C GLN A 95 -20.47 -23.80 -6.99
N VAL A 96 -19.76 -24.12 -5.91
CA VAL A 96 -20.21 -25.09 -4.91
C VAL A 96 -21.37 -24.48 -4.12
N ILE A 97 -22.55 -25.08 -4.23
CA ILE A 97 -23.78 -24.62 -3.58
C ILE A 97 -24.13 -25.42 -2.32
N TYR A 98 -23.59 -26.63 -2.20
CA TYR A 98 -23.81 -27.51 -1.05
C TYR A 98 -22.70 -28.56 -1.00
N GLN A 99 -22.29 -28.94 0.19
CA GLN A 99 -21.31 -30.00 0.41
C GLN A 99 -21.89 -31.01 1.40
N THR A 100 -21.80 -32.29 1.06
CA THR A 100 -22.23 -33.40 1.91
C THR A 100 -21.24 -34.54 1.82
N GLY A 101 -21.44 -35.60 2.59
CA GLY A 101 -20.58 -36.78 2.56
C GLY A 101 -21.38 -38.07 2.63
N VAL A 102 -20.85 -39.10 1.99
CA VAL A 102 -21.41 -40.45 2.04
C VAL A 102 -20.29 -41.46 2.30
N LYS A 103 -20.57 -42.46 3.13
CA LYS A 103 -19.67 -43.59 3.31
C LYS A 103 -20.20 -44.78 2.51
N LEU A 104 -19.39 -45.26 1.58
CA LEU A 104 -19.67 -46.45 0.78
C LEU A 104 -18.91 -47.63 1.37
N ALA A 105 -19.59 -48.76 1.50
CA ALA A 105 -18.98 -49.97 2.04
C ALA A 105 -18.82 -51.09 0.97
N GLY A 106 -19.18 -50.77 -0.29
CA GLY A 106 -19.19 -51.69 -1.43
C GLY A 106 -20.61 -52.18 -1.76
N GLY A 107 -20.83 -52.59 -3.01
CA GLY A 107 -22.05 -53.27 -3.47
C GLY A 107 -23.19 -52.36 -3.90
N ASN A 108 -24.43 -52.84 -3.78
CA ASN A 108 -25.61 -52.07 -4.19
C ASN A 108 -25.84 -50.94 -3.18
N VAL A 109 -25.50 -49.71 -3.59
CA VAL A 109 -25.68 -48.51 -2.75
C VAL A 109 -27.15 -48.11 -2.81
N PRO A 110 -27.84 -47.89 -1.68
CA PRO A 110 -29.18 -47.32 -1.71
C PRO A 110 -29.17 -45.95 -2.39
N ALA A 111 -30.31 -45.54 -2.94
CA ALA A 111 -30.45 -44.22 -3.52
C ALA A 111 -30.07 -43.14 -2.50
N PHE A 112 -29.19 -42.22 -2.90
CA PHE A 112 -28.74 -41.12 -2.07
C PHE A 112 -29.40 -39.83 -2.56
N ASP A 113 -30.62 -39.59 -2.10
CA ASP A 113 -31.34 -38.37 -2.49
C ASP A 113 -30.85 -37.17 -1.70
N ILE A 114 -30.52 -36.09 -2.41
CA ILE A 114 -30.08 -34.82 -1.84
C ILE A 114 -31.24 -33.85 -1.93
N ASN A 115 -31.79 -33.48 -0.78
CA ASN A 115 -32.92 -32.55 -0.67
C ASN A 115 -32.46 -31.20 -0.12
N LEU A 116 -32.36 -30.20 -1.00
CA LEU A 116 -31.92 -28.85 -0.63
C LEU A 116 -33.01 -28.01 0.05
N GLU A 117 -34.27 -28.44 0.06
CA GLU A 117 -35.35 -27.78 0.81
C GLU A 117 -35.07 -27.80 2.32
N LYS A 118 -34.58 -28.94 2.83
CA LYS A 118 -34.20 -29.11 4.24
C LYS A 118 -32.90 -28.40 4.60
N GLU A 119 -32.07 -28.12 3.60
CA GLU A 119 -30.75 -27.50 3.75
C GLU A 119 -30.74 -26.04 3.26
N LYS A 120 -31.92 -25.43 3.10
CA LYS A 120 -32.09 -24.11 2.48
C LYS A 120 -31.21 -23.03 3.11
N GLY A 121 -31.07 -23.03 4.43
CA GLY A 121 -30.18 -22.10 5.13
C GLY A 121 -28.70 -22.27 4.77
N ALA A 122 -28.22 -23.52 4.66
CA ALA A 122 -26.84 -23.83 4.29
C ALA A 122 -26.55 -23.47 2.83
N VAL A 123 -27.51 -23.70 1.93
CA VAL A 123 -27.40 -23.32 0.51
C VAL A 123 -27.40 -21.80 0.34
N GLU A 124 -28.28 -21.08 1.03
CA GLU A 124 -28.30 -19.60 1.01
C GLU A 124 -26.99 -19.01 1.54
N GLU A 125 -26.40 -19.60 2.58
CA GLU A 125 -25.10 -19.18 3.11
C GLU A 125 -23.95 -19.48 2.15
N ALA A 126 -23.94 -20.66 1.51
CA ALA A 126 -22.95 -21.02 0.51
C ALA A 126 -22.98 -20.09 -0.71
N VAL A 127 -24.16 -19.74 -1.21
CA VAL A 127 -24.33 -18.76 -2.30
C VAL A 127 -23.79 -17.39 -1.91
N LYS A 128 -24.16 -16.89 -0.71
CA LYS A 128 -23.62 -15.62 -0.19
C LYS A 128 -22.10 -15.63 -0.09
N ARG A 129 -21.49 -16.74 0.33
CA ARG A 129 -20.02 -16.90 0.37
C ARG A 129 -19.41 -16.91 -1.03
N ALA A 130 -20.01 -17.63 -1.98
CA ALA A 130 -19.52 -17.67 -3.36
C ALA A 130 -19.56 -16.29 -4.03
N GLU A 131 -20.63 -15.52 -3.79
CA GLU A 131 -20.73 -14.13 -4.23
C GLU A 131 -19.68 -13.23 -3.57
N ALA A 132 -19.48 -13.38 -2.26
CA ALA A 132 -18.50 -12.60 -1.52
C ALA A 132 -17.05 -12.94 -1.92
N GLU A 133 -16.74 -14.22 -2.18
CA GLU A 133 -15.45 -14.67 -2.72
C GLU A 133 -15.22 -14.10 -4.12
N LYS A 134 -16.23 -14.12 -4.99
CA LYS A 134 -16.12 -13.51 -6.33
C LYS A 134 -15.87 -12.00 -6.23
N GLY A 135 -16.58 -11.30 -5.35
CA GLY A 135 -16.36 -9.87 -5.08
C GLY A 135 -14.96 -9.60 -4.54
N PHE A 136 -14.47 -10.47 -3.66
CA PHE A 136 -13.11 -10.41 -3.13
C PHE A 136 -12.04 -10.61 -4.19
N GLN A 137 -12.20 -11.61 -5.07
CA GLN A 137 -11.26 -11.86 -6.16
C GLN A 137 -11.23 -10.68 -7.15
N ALA A 138 -12.39 -10.07 -7.44
CA ALA A 138 -12.46 -8.85 -8.25
C ALA A 138 -11.71 -7.68 -7.58
N LEU A 139 -11.97 -7.43 -6.29
CA LEU A 139 -11.27 -6.43 -5.49
C LEU A 139 -9.75 -6.64 -5.53
N LYS A 140 -9.31 -7.88 -5.33
CA LYS A 140 -7.90 -8.26 -5.36
C LYS A 140 -7.26 -8.06 -6.71
N SER A 141 -7.95 -8.43 -7.78
CA SER A 141 -7.43 -8.24 -9.13
C SER A 141 -7.21 -6.76 -9.44
N HIS A 142 -8.19 -5.90 -9.15
CA HIS A 142 -8.07 -4.46 -9.35
C HIS A 142 -6.96 -3.86 -8.48
N TYR A 143 -6.90 -4.23 -7.19
CA TYR A 143 -5.85 -3.73 -6.31
C TYR A 143 -4.45 -4.12 -6.79
N ASP A 144 -4.23 -5.38 -7.16
CA ASP A 144 -2.93 -5.85 -7.65
C ASP A 144 -2.53 -5.20 -8.98
N ALA A 145 -3.49 -5.01 -9.90
CA ALA A 145 -3.27 -4.30 -11.16
C ALA A 145 -2.88 -2.83 -10.92
N GLY A 146 -3.57 -2.16 -9.99
CA GLY A 146 -3.25 -0.79 -9.60
C GLY A 146 -1.85 -0.66 -8.99
N LEU A 147 -1.45 -1.59 -8.12
CA LEU A 147 -0.10 -1.62 -7.56
C LEU A 147 0.98 -1.85 -8.62
N GLN A 148 0.72 -2.75 -9.58
CA GLN A 148 1.64 -2.98 -10.68
C GLN A 148 1.80 -1.71 -11.52
N ALA A 149 0.71 -1.00 -11.82
CA ALA A 149 0.75 0.24 -12.56
C ALA A 149 1.50 1.37 -11.84
N ILE A 150 1.41 1.48 -10.50
CA ILE A 150 2.25 2.39 -9.70
C ILE A 150 3.74 2.06 -9.87
N ASN A 151 4.10 0.77 -9.83
CA ASN A 151 5.49 0.35 -9.99
C ASN A 151 6.00 0.67 -11.41
N ASP A 152 5.19 0.42 -12.43
CA ASP A 152 5.53 0.71 -13.83
C ASP A 152 5.70 2.21 -14.06
N LEU A 153 4.86 3.03 -13.43
CA LEU A 153 4.94 4.49 -13.44
C LEU A 153 6.27 4.98 -12.86
N LYS A 154 6.63 4.50 -11.66
CA LYS A 154 7.90 4.87 -11.01
C LYS A 154 9.11 4.43 -11.82
N ALA A 155 9.06 3.23 -12.41
CA ALA A 155 10.12 2.74 -13.29
C ALA A 155 10.27 3.61 -14.54
N ALA A 156 9.16 4.03 -15.15
CA ALA A 156 9.18 4.92 -16.30
C ALA A 156 9.70 6.33 -15.95
N GLN A 157 9.35 6.87 -14.77
CA GLN A 157 9.90 8.14 -14.27
C GLN A 157 11.41 8.07 -14.03
N ALA A 158 11.90 6.97 -13.45
CA ALA A 158 13.33 6.76 -13.27
C ALA A 158 14.07 6.66 -14.62
N GLN A 159 13.47 6.00 -15.61
CA GLN A 159 13.99 5.93 -16.98
C GLN A 159 14.02 7.31 -17.63
N LEU A 160 12.96 8.11 -17.47
CA LEU A 160 12.86 9.46 -18.03
C LEU A 160 14.01 10.35 -17.55
N ALA A 161 14.38 10.25 -16.26
CA ALA A 161 15.45 11.03 -15.66
C ALA A 161 16.84 10.78 -16.27
N GLN A 162 17.03 9.64 -16.94
CA GLN A 162 18.30 9.22 -17.56
C GLN A 162 18.27 9.32 -19.08
N THR A 163 17.13 9.70 -19.67
CA THR A 163 16.91 9.67 -21.12
C THR A 163 17.12 11.05 -21.74
N SER A 164 17.83 11.10 -22.87
CA SER A 164 18.02 12.33 -23.65
C SER A 164 16.69 12.91 -24.11
N LYS A 165 16.57 14.24 -24.18
CA LYS A 165 15.30 14.94 -24.46
C LYS A 165 14.59 14.42 -25.70
N ASP A 166 15.33 14.07 -26.75
CA ASP A 166 14.79 13.60 -28.04
C ASP A 166 14.13 12.21 -27.95
N GLN A 167 14.39 11.46 -26.88
CA GLN A 167 13.86 10.11 -26.65
C GLN A 167 12.82 10.06 -25.51
N GLN A 168 12.43 11.21 -24.95
CA GLN A 168 11.53 11.26 -23.78
C GLN A 168 10.05 11.04 -24.12
N ALA A 169 9.60 11.40 -25.33
CA ALA A 169 8.20 11.30 -25.74
C ALA A 169 7.53 9.92 -25.47
N PRO A 170 8.11 8.78 -25.90
CA PRO A 170 7.51 7.47 -25.62
C PRO A 170 7.47 7.12 -24.12
N ILE A 171 8.43 7.62 -23.34
CA ILE A 171 8.47 7.39 -21.89
C ILE A 171 7.37 8.22 -21.21
N GLN A 172 7.14 9.46 -21.65
CA GLN A 172 6.07 10.30 -21.14
C GLN A 172 4.70 9.68 -21.41
N GLU A 173 4.49 9.08 -22.59
CA GLU A 173 3.26 8.33 -22.90
C GLU A 173 3.08 7.12 -21.95
N LYS A 174 4.16 6.36 -21.70
CA LYS A 174 4.13 5.24 -20.75
C LYS A 174 3.79 5.70 -19.32
N ILE A 175 4.33 6.83 -18.88
CA ILE A 175 4.02 7.47 -17.59
C ILE A 175 2.53 7.82 -17.52
N ALA A 176 2.00 8.50 -18.54
CA ALA A 176 0.60 8.90 -18.57
C ALA A 176 -0.36 7.69 -18.54
N LYS A 177 -0.04 6.64 -19.32
CA LYS A 177 -0.80 5.40 -19.34
C LYS A 177 -0.77 4.68 -18.00
N ALA A 178 0.42 4.46 -17.43
CA ALA A 178 0.58 3.78 -16.16
C ALA A 178 -0.12 4.52 -15.01
N GLY A 179 -0.02 5.86 -14.97
CA GLY A 179 -0.75 6.68 -13.99
C GLY A 179 -2.27 6.54 -14.12
N THR A 180 -2.80 6.62 -15.34
CA THR A 180 -4.23 6.46 -15.60
C THR A 180 -4.73 5.07 -15.18
N THR A 181 -3.97 4.01 -15.51
CA THR A 181 -4.28 2.64 -15.09
C THR A 181 -4.27 2.52 -13.57
N ALA A 182 -3.24 3.05 -12.88
CA ALA A 182 -3.15 2.98 -11.42
C ALA A 182 -4.38 3.59 -10.74
N VAL A 183 -4.79 4.80 -11.16
CA VAL A 183 -5.99 5.48 -10.62
C VAL A 183 -7.26 4.69 -10.93
N THR A 184 -7.43 4.24 -12.18
CA THR A 184 -8.64 3.52 -12.61
C THR A 184 -8.84 2.23 -11.83
N GLU A 185 -7.78 1.43 -11.70
CA GLU A 185 -7.83 0.13 -11.03
C GLU A 185 -8.04 0.30 -9.52
N LEU A 186 -7.38 1.26 -8.87
CA LEU A 186 -7.56 1.51 -7.44
C LEU A 186 -8.91 2.17 -7.11
N ASP A 187 -9.46 2.96 -8.04
CA ASP A 187 -10.81 3.49 -7.91
C ASP A 187 -11.86 2.38 -8.06
N ALA A 188 -11.71 1.48 -9.02
CA ALA A 188 -12.55 0.29 -9.15
C ALA A 188 -12.48 -0.59 -7.89
N ALA A 189 -11.28 -0.80 -7.35
CA ALA A 189 -11.09 -1.54 -6.09
C ALA A 189 -11.83 -0.87 -4.92
N GLN A 190 -11.73 0.45 -4.73
CA GLN A 190 -12.40 1.09 -3.59
C GLN A 190 -13.93 1.12 -3.74
N GLN A 191 -14.46 1.14 -4.97
CA GLN A 191 -15.90 1.07 -5.24
C GLN A 191 -16.52 -0.30 -4.93
N LEU A 192 -15.73 -1.37 -4.94
CA LEU A 192 -16.15 -2.72 -4.52
C LEU A 192 -16.26 -2.87 -3.00
N MET A 193 -15.83 -1.87 -2.24
CA MET A 193 -15.83 -1.86 -0.78
C MET A 193 -16.92 -0.93 -0.25
N LYS A 194 -17.51 -1.28 0.90
CA LYS A 194 -18.47 -0.38 1.57
C LYS A 194 -17.76 0.90 2.02
N PRO A 195 -18.41 2.08 1.99
CA PRO A 195 -17.76 3.33 2.36
C PRO A 195 -17.16 3.33 3.78
N GLU A 196 -17.79 2.62 4.71
CA GLU A 196 -17.41 2.49 6.13
C GLU A 196 -16.39 1.36 6.40
N ASP A 197 -16.01 0.59 5.38
CA ASP A 197 -15.04 -0.50 5.55
C ASP A 197 -13.67 0.08 5.91
N LEU A 198 -13.20 -0.19 7.13
CA LEU A 198 -11.90 0.27 7.62
C LEU A 198 -10.73 -0.24 6.77
N ASN A 199 -10.90 -1.36 6.05
CA ASN A 199 -9.90 -1.88 5.12
C ASN A 199 -9.82 -1.07 3.83
N ARG A 200 -10.86 -0.30 3.47
CA ARG A 200 -10.86 0.64 2.34
C ARG A 200 -9.80 1.73 2.49
N ALA A 201 -9.39 2.05 3.73
CA ALA A 201 -8.29 2.96 4.00
C ALA A 201 -6.98 2.54 3.29
N ILE A 202 -6.72 1.22 3.17
CA ILE A 202 -5.50 0.71 2.51
C ILE A 202 -5.54 0.98 1.00
N VAL A 203 -6.70 0.78 0.38
CA VAL A 203 -6.90 1.07 -1.06
C VAL A 203 -6.82 2.58 -1.30
N LEU A 204 -7.47 3.38 -0.45
CA LEU A 204 -7.40 4.85 -0.53
C LEU A 204 -5.97 5.37 -0.38
N SER A 205 -5.16 4.82 0.54
CA SER A 205 -3.75 5.20 0.65
C SER A 205 -2.96 4.94 -0.63
N ARG A 206 -3.26 3.85 -1.35
CA ARG A 206 -2.62 3.55 -2.65
C ARG A 206 -3.15 4.44 -3.77
N LEU A 207 -4.43 4.77 -3.74
CA LEU A 207 -5.02 5.69 -4.70
C LEU A 207 -4.43 7.11 -4.53
N GLY A 208 -4.20 7.56 -3.30
CA GLY A 208 -3.46 8.78 -3.00
C GLY A 208 -2.05 8.76 -3.60
N GLU A 209 -1.31 7.66 -3.41
CA GLU A 209 0.02 7.45 -4.00
C GLU A 209 0.01 7.47 -5.54
N ALA A 210 -1.05 6.95 -6.16
CA ALA A 210 -1.23 7.03 -7.62
C ALA A 210 -1.44 8.48 -8.08
N TYR A 211 -2.27 9.27 -7.38
CA TYR A 211 -2.45 10.69 -7.67
C TYR A 211 -1.16 11.50 -7.46
N GLU A 212 -0.42 11.26 -6.36
CA GLU A 212 0.90 11.86 -6.11
C GLU A 212 1.86 11.61 -7.28
N SER A 213 1.91 10.36 -7.76
CA SER A 213 2.80 9.96 -8.85
C SER A 213 2.42 10.62 -10.19
N MET A 214 1.20 11.15 -10.31
CA MET A 214 0.71 11.95 -11.44
C MET A 214 0.79 13.46 -11.20
N ASN A 215 1.38 13.91 -10.08
CA ASN A 215 1.40 15.31 -9.63
C ASN A 215 0.00 15.92 -9.42
N LYS A 216 -1.01 15.10 -9.13
CA LYS A 216 -2.40 15.51 -8.85
C LYS A 216 -2.58 15.72 -7.35
N TRP A 217 -1.92 16.76 -6.83
CA TRP A 217 -1.77 17.00 -5.39
C TRP A 217 -3.10 17.21 -4.65
N GLN A 218 -4.08 17.86 -5.29
CA GLN A 218 -5.38 18.10 -4.66
C GLN A 218 -6.17 16.78 -4.52
N GLU A 219 -6.23 15.98 -5.59
CA GLU A 219 -6.88 14.67 -5.54
C GLU A 219 -6.18 13.70 -4.59
N ALA A 220 -4.85 13.76 -4.50
CA ALA A 220 -4.07 12.99 -3.53
C ALA A 220 -4.41 13.39 -2.10
N ALA A 221 -4.39 14.69 -1.77
CA ALA A 221 -4.73 15.20 -0.45
C ALA A 221 -6.15 14.79 -0.02
N ASP A 222 -7.15 14.98 -0.90
CA ASP A 222 -8.54 14.60 -0.63
C ASP A 222 -8.67 13.09 -0.38
N THR A 223 -7.90 12.27 -1.12
CA THR A 223 -7.91 10.81 -0.97
C THR A 223 -7.25 10.37 0.34
N TYR A 224 -6.13 10.99 0.73
CA TYR A 224 -5.50 10.72 2.02
C TYR A 224 -6.37 11.15 3.20
N GLN A 225 -7.10 12.27 3.10
CA GLN A 225 -8.08 12.67 4.10
C GLN A 225 -9.18 11.62 4.28
N LYS A 226 -9.71 11.05 3.18
CA LYS A 226 -10.67 9.93 3.24
C LYS A 226 -10.06 8.69 3.92
N SER A 227 -8.80 8.37 3.62
CA SER A 227 -8.09 7.25 4.27
C SER A 227 -7.90 7.49 5.77
N ILE A 228 -7.52 8.70 6.18
CA ILE A 228 -7.34 9.13 7.57
C ILE A 228 -8.66 9.09 8.33
N ALA A 229 -9.77 9.51 7.72
CA ALA A 229 -11.09 9.46 8.33
C ALA A 229 -11.51 8.03 8.70
N LEU A 230 -11.06 7.02 7.95
CA LEU A 230 -11.30 5.61 8.25
C LEU A 230 -10.27 5.03 9.24
N LYS A 231 -8.99 5.38 9.08
CA LYS A 231 -7.90 4.91 9.94
C LYS A 231 -6.96 6.06 10.32
N PRO A 232 -7.21 6.74 11.45
CA PRO A 232 -6.48 7.94 11.85
C PRO A 232 -5.12 7.66 12.50
N ASP A 233 -4.74 6.39 12.67
CA ASP A 233 -3.50 5.94 13.32
C ASP A 233 -2.38 5.58 12.32
N VAL A 234 -2.65 5.70 11.02
CA VAL A 234 -1.67 5.43 9.96
C VAL A 234 -0.78 6.64 9.74
N ALA A 235 0.30 6.75 10.52
CA ALA A 235 1.25 7.87 10.46
C ALA A 235 1.63 8.25 9.02
N SER A 236 1.99 7.29 8.17
CA SER A 236 2.41 7.54 6.78
C SER A 236 1.40 8.32 5.94
N ASN A 237 0.09 8.20 6.20
CA ASN A 237 -0.92 8.97 5.48
C ASN A 237 -0.83 10.47 5.79
N TYR A 238 -0.47 10.84 7.02
CA TYR A 238 -0.27 12.24 7.40
C TYR A 238 1.00 12.83 6.80
N ASN A 239 2.08 12.03 6.68
CA ASN A 239 3.29 12.49 5.96
C ASN A 239 2.98 12.79 4.49
N ASN A 240 2.23 11.90 3.82
CA ASN A 240 1.90 12.09 2.40
C ASN A 240 0.92 13.26 2.21
N LEU A 241 -0.13 13.35 3.05
CA LEU A 241 -1.02 14.51 3.09
C LEU A 241 -0.23 15.81 3.31
N GLY A 242 0.75 15.81 4.21
CA GLY A 242 1.63 16.95 4.46
C GLY A 242 2.45 17.35 3.23
N ASN A 243 2.98 16.37 2.49
CA ASN A 243 3.69 16.63 1.23
C ASN A 243 2.75 17.32 0.22
N ASP A 244 1.56 16.76 0.01
CA ASP A 244 0.57 17.26 -0.95
C ASP A 244 0.13 18.68 -0.63
N LEU A 245 -0.21 18.94 0.64
CA LEU A 245 -0.61 20.27 1.12
C LEU A 245 0.50 21.30 0.94
N ALA A 246 1.76 20.93 1.22
CA ALA A 246 2.88 21.84 1.03
C ALA A 246 3.13 22.14 -0.45
N LYS A 247 2.95 21.16 -1.36
CA LYS A 247 2.97 21.38 -2.82
C LYS A 247 1.86 22.29 -3.32
N LEU A 248 0.70 22.27 -2.64
CA LEU A 248 -0.42 23.19 -2.88
C LEU A 248 -0.22 24.57 -2.23
N GLY A 249 0.88 24.80 -1.51
CA GLY A 249 1.14 26.05 -0.78
C GLY A 249 0.38 26.20 0.54
N LYS A 250 -0.33 25.17 0.99
CA LYS A 250 -1.07 25.13 2.26
C LYS A 250 -0.14 24.85 3.44
N VAL A 251 0.65 25.88 3.74
CA VAL A 251 1.62 26.04 4.84
C VAL A 251 1.32 25.25 6.12
N ASP A 252 0.34 25.82 6.81
CA ASP A 252 0.00 25.48 8.17
C ASP A 252 -0.74 24.15 8.25
N GLU A 253 -1.54 23.82 7.24
CA GLU A 253 -2.19 22.51 7.13
C GLU A 253 -1.16 21.40 6.95
N ALA A 254 -0.13 21.62 6.10
CA ALA A 254 0.97 20.68 5.93
C ALA A 254 1.72 20.48 7.26
N ARG A 255 2.06 21.56 7.97
CA ARG A 255 2.70 21.49 9.29
C ARG A 255 1.87 20.68 10.28
N ALA A 256 0.55 20.89 10.32
CA ALA A 256 -0.34 20.13 11.20
C ALA A 256 -0.32 18.63 10.86
N ALA A 257 -0.30 18.28 9.57
CA ALA A 257 -0.18 16.89 9.14
C ALA A 257 1.17 16.26 9.55
N TYR A 258 2.30 16.94 9.33
CA TYR A 258 3.60 16.44 9.80
C TYR A 258 3.69 16.33 11.31
N GLN A 259 3.10 17.26 12.07
CA GLN A 259 3.02 17.15 13.51
C GLN A 259 2.23 15.90 13.93
N LYS A 260 1.11 15.60 13.25
CA LYS A 260 0.36 14.36 13.49
C LYS A 260 1.14 13.10 13.15
N TYR A 261 1.97 13.11 12.10
CA TYR A 261 2.90 12.01 11.86
C TYR A 261 3.84 11.82 13.06
N VAL A 262 4.44 12.90 13.56
CA VAL A 262 5.41 12.86 14.67
C VAL A 262 4.76 12.37 15.96
N ASP A 263 3.53 12.77 16.22
CA ASP A 263 2.75 12.32 17.38
C ASP A 263 2.49 10.80 17.33
N LEU A 264 2.26 10.24 16.13
CA LEU A 264 1.97 8.81 15.92
C LEU A 264 3.23 7.94 15.81
N ASP A 265 4.33 8.47 15.26
CA ASP A 265 5.60 7.76 15.08
C ASP A 265 6.79 8.64 15.53
N PRO A 266 6.96 8.83 16.85
CA PRO A 266 8.01 9.69 17.39
C PRO A 266 9.42 9.16 17.09
N THR A 267 9.56 7.85 16.89
CA THR A 267 10.83 7.19 16.54
C THR A 267 11.36 7.68 15.19
N ASN A 268 10.46 7.97 14.24
CA ASN A 268 10.81 8.45 12.91
C ASN A 268 10.56 9.95 12.73
N ALA A 269 10.43 10.72 13.81
CA ALA A 269 10.12 12.14 13.75
C ALA A 269 11.10 12.96 12.88
N ALA A 270 12.39 12.62 12.90
CA ALA A 270 13.41 13.26 12.07
C ALA A 270 13.08 13.19 10.57
N LEU A 271 12.53 12.06 10.11
CA LEU A 271 12.16 11.84 8.72
C LEU A 271 11.03 12.79 8.29
N ALA A 272 10.01 12.97 9.13
CA ALA A 272 8.88 13.85 8.84
C ALA A 272 9.29 15.32 8.73
N TRP A 273 10.05 15.81 9.71
CA TRP A 273 10.56 17.18 9.68
C TRP A 273 11.48 17.42 8.49
N ARG A 274 12.32 16.44 8.13
CA ARG A 274 13.16 16.53 6.94
C ARG A 274 12.31 16.60 5.67
N ASN A 275 11.31 15.73 5.54
CA ASN A 275 10.42 15.72 4.37
C ASN A 275 9.68 17.06 4.24
N PHE A 276 9.17 17.61 5.34
CA PHE A 276 8.53 18.93 5.34
C PHE A 276 9.48 20.02 4.85
N GLY A 277 10.70 20.06 5.42
CA GLY A 277 11.75 20.99 5.01
C GLY A 277 12.13 20.86 3.53
N VAL A 278 12.26 19.63 3.02
CA VAL A 278 12.55 19.36 1.61
C VAL A 278 11.42 19.82 0.69
N VAL A 279 10.16 19.56 1.04
CA VAL A 279 9.02 19.97 0.21
C VAL A 279 8.91 21.50 0.17
N LEU A 280 9.11 22.18 1.31
CA LEU A 280 9.17 23.64 1.36
C LEU A 280 10.33 24.22 0.55
N TYR A 281 11.51 23.61 0.63
CA TYR A 281 12.67 23.96 -0.19
C TYR A 281 12.35 23.86 -1.68
N GLN A 282 11.74 22.75 -2.11
CA GLN A 282 11.32 22.54 -3.51
C GLN A 282 10.21 23.50 -3.96
N ALA A 283 9.38 23.96 -3.03
CA ALA A 283 8.37 25.00 -3.26
C ALA A 283 8.94 26.43 -3.19
N ASN A 284 10.25 26.59 -3.07
CA ASN A 284 10.97 27.86 -2.91
C ASN A 284 10.56 28.67 -1.66
N ARG A 285 10.04 28.01 -0.62
CA ARG A 285 9.61 28.62 0.65
C ARG A 285 10.74 28.57 1.68
N MET A 286 11.90 29.13 1.33
CA MET A 286 13.17 28.96 2.07
C MET A 286 13.07 29.36 3.55
N LYS A 287 12.38 30.47 3.86
CA LYS A 287 12.24 30.95 5.25
C LYS A 287 11.50 29.96 6.14
N GLU A 288 10.48 29.30 5.61
CA GLU A 288 9.69 28.34 6.37
C GLU A 288 10.36 26.98 6.44
N ALA A 289 11.28 26.66 5.52
CA ALA A 289 12.04 25.42 5.54
C ALA A 289 13.05 25.36 6.70
N ILE A 290 13.48 26.51 7.25
CA ILE A 290 14.52 26.59 8.29
C ILE A 290 14.13 25.79 9.54
N GLU A 291 12.97 26.08 10.13
CA GLU A 291 12.50 25.45 11.37
C GLU A 291 12.37 23.91 11.27
N PRO A 292 11.69 23.34 10.26
CA PRO A 292 11.62 21.89 10.12
C PRO A 292 12.99 21.27 9.79
N LEU A 293 13.86 21.93 9.02
CA LEU A 293 15.21 21.43 8.77
C LEU A 293 16.06 21.43 10.06
N GLN A 294 15.94 22.45 10.92
CA GLN A 294 16.60 22.49 12.23
C GLN A 294 16.11 21.38 13.15
N LYS A 295 14.79 21.13 13.21
CA LYS A 295 14.24 19.99 13.96
C LYS A 295 14.77 18.67 13.43
N ALA A 296 14.81 18.51 12.10
CA ALA A 296 15.33 17.30 11.46
C ALA A 296 16.80 17.05 11.81
N THR A 297 17.67 18.06 11.71
CA THR A 297 19.10 17.92 12.03
C THR A 297 19.37 17.76 13.52
N THR A 298 18.49 18.28 14.38
CA THR A 298 18.57 18.04 15.83
C THR A 298 18.23 16.58 16.17
N LEU A 299 17.19 16.03 15.54
CA LEU A 299 16.73 14.66 15.79
C LEU A 299 17.59 13.60 15.09
N ASP A 300 18.12 13.90 13.90
CA ASP A 300 19.09 13.07 13.17
C ASP A 300 20.32 13.90 12.76
N PRO A 301 21.28 14.07 13.67
CA PRO A 301 22.48 14.88 13.41
C PRO A 301 23.43 14.25 12.38
N LYS A 302 23.20 13.00 11.96
CA LYS A 302 24.03 12.30 10.97
C LYS A 302 23.55 12.48 9.53
N ASN A 303 22.47 13.24 9.32
CA ASN A 303 21.91 13.48 8.00
C ASN A 303 22.61 14.63 7.27
N ALA A 304 23.57 14.32 6.39
CA ALA A 304 24.30 15.33 5.61
C ALA A 304 23.37 16.24 4.79
N GLN A 305 22.32 15.66 4.17
CA GLN A 305 21.38 16.40 3.33
C GLN A 305 20.59 17.43 4.13
N GLY A 306 20.10 17.07 5.32
CA GLY A 306 19.36 17.99 6.19
C GLY A 306 20.20 19.21 6.57
N TRP A 307 21.46 18.99 6.94
CA TRP A 307 22.42 20.06 7.23
C TRP A 307 22.70 20.95 6.02
N TYR A 308 22.92 20.36 4.84
CA TYR A 308 23.12 21.12 3.61
C TYR A 308 21.92 22.00 3.28
N LEU A 309 20.71 21.44 3.28
CA LEU A 309 19.48 22.18 2.98
C LEU A 309 19.22 23.29 4.00
N LEU A 310 19.55 23.07 5.28
CA LEU A 310 19.48 24.11 6.30
C LEU A 310 20.43 25.27 5.97
N GLY A 311 21.67 24.97 5.61
CA GLY A 311 22.64 25.98 5.17
C GLY A 311 22.14 26.78 3.97
N VAL A 312 21.58 26.10 2.96
CA VAL A 312 21.02 26.77 1.76
C VAL A 312 19.84 27.66 2.11
N ALA A 313 18.93 27.20 2.98
CA ALA A 313 17.78 27.98 3.42
C ALA A 313 18.18 29.23 4.20
N LEU A 314 19.18 29.13 5.09
CA LEU A 314 19.72 30.25 5.86
C LEU A 314 20.44 31.26 4.96
N VAL A 315 21.21 30.81 3.97
CA VAL A 315 21.83 31.69 2.97
C VAL A 315 20.77 32.39 2.12
N ASN A 316 19.75 31.68 1.62
CA ASN A 316 18.72 32.28 0.78
C ASN A 316 17.88 33.35 1.49
N THR A 317 17.83 33.30 2.82
CA THR A 317 17.01 34.20 3.63
C THR A 317 17.84 35.18 4.43
N MET A 318 19.16 35.20 4.22
CA MET A 318 20.04 36.15 4.89
C MET A 318 19.73 37.57 4.44
N GLU A 319 19.79 38.49 5.39
CA GLU A 319 19.62 39.91 5.12
C GLU A 319 20.97 40.52 4.69
N PHE A 320 20.91 41.67 4.06
CA PHE A 320 22.11 42.44 3.72
C PHE A 320 22.05 43.78 4.43
N LYS A 321 23.17 44.16 5.05
CA LYS A 321 23.36 45.48 5.64
C LYS A 321 24.18 46.34 4.70
N THR A 322 23.70 47.54 4.44
CA THR A 322 24.40 48.56 3.65
C THR A 322 25.07 49.55 4.58
N GLU A 323 26.39 49.71 4.44
CA GLU A 323 27.19 50.73 5.13
C GLU A 323 27.94 51.55 4.07
N GLY A 324 27.44 52.77 3.78
CA GLY A 324 27.91 53.55 2.63
C GLY A 324 27.61 52.82 1.31
N ASP A 325 28.62 52.70 0.44
CA ASP A 325 28.51 51.95 -0.83
C ASP A 325 28.74 50.43 -0.66
N LYS A 326 28.98 49.95 0.57
CA LYS A 326 29.33 48.56 0.84
C LYS A 326 28.11 47.78 1.32
N MET A 327 27.69 46.80 0.53
CA MET A 327 26.68 45.80 0.93
C MET A 327 27.37 44.60 1.56
N THR A 328 26.95 44.20 2.75
CA THR A 328 27.52 43.07 3.50
C THR A 328 26.43 42.09 3.92
N PRO A 329 26.60 40.78 3.71
CA PRO A 329 25.63 39.79 4.16
C PRO A 329 25.63 39.68 5.69
N VAL A 330 24.44 39.64 6.28
CA VAL A 330 24.21 39.37 7.70
C VAL A 330 23.99 37.87 7.85
N ILE A 331 25.04 37.15 8.24
CA ILE A 331 25.00 35.70 8.35
C ILE A 331 24.14 35.28 9.54
N GLN A 332 23.07 34.54 9.22
CA GLN A 332 22.21 33.96 10.25
C GLN A 332 23.00 32.94 11.09
N PRO A 333 22.75 32.87 12.41
CA PRO A 333 23.37 31.87 13.27
C PRO A 333 23.18 30.44 12.74
N GLY A 334 24.22 29.61 12.83
CA GLY A 334 24.20 28.23 12.36
C GLY A 334 24.44 28.04 10.86
N THR A 335 24.50 29.10 10.04
CA THR A 335 24.71 28.97 8.57
C THR A 335 26.02 28.24 8.23
N ILE A 336 27.13 28.68 8.85
CA ILE A 336 28.46 28.10 8.60
C ILE A 336 28.53 26.68 9.18
N GLU A 337 28.00 26.49 10.40
CA GLU A 337 27.94 25.18 11.06
C GLU A 337 27.18 24.16 10.22
N ALA A 338 26.05 24.55 9.63
CA ALA A 338 25.23 23.66 8.82
C ALA A 338 26.00 23.15 7.59
N TYR A 339 26.70 24.02 6.85
CA TYR A 339 27.54 23.57 5.75
C TYR A 339 28.76 22.76 6.22
N GLN A 340 29.41 23.15 7.33
CA GLN A 340 30.52 22.39 7.88
C GLN A 340 30.11 20.97 8.29
N LYS A 341 28.95 20.81 8.93
CA LYS A 341 28.39 19.50 9.27
C LYS A 341 28.07 18.67 8.03
N ALA A 342 27.51 19.27 6.99
CA ALA A 342 27.28 18.59 5.72
C ALA A 342 28.59 18.08 5.09
N ILE A 343 29.66 18.88 5.13
CA ILE A 343 31.01 18.49 4.65
C ILE A 343 31.61 17.39 5.54
N GLU A 344 31.50 17.49 6.86
CA GLU A 344 32.00 16.47 7.79
C GLU A 344 31.34 15.11 7.58
N LEU A 345 30.04 15.10 7.29
CA LEU A 345 29.24 13.89 7.11
C LEU A 345 29.37 13.29 5.69
N ASP A 346 29.71 14.10 4.70
CA ASP A 346 29.87 13.68 3.30
C ASP A 346 31.15 14.27 2.63
N PRO A 347 32.36 14.01 3.18
CA PRO A 347 33.57 14.74 2.78
C PRO A 347 34.01 14.50 1.34
N ASN A 348 33.61 13.38 0.74
CA ASN A 348 33.98 12.98 -0.62
C ASN A 348 32.76 12.83 -1.55
N GLY A 349 31.54 13.14 -1.07
CA GLY A 349 30.34 13.01 -1.88
C GLY A 349 29.81 14.35 -2.39
N SER A 350 28.69 14.26 -3.10
CA SER A 350 28.09 15.41 -3.79
C SER A 350 27.55 16.46 -2.82
N ILE A 351 27.04 16.06 -1.65
CA ILE A 351 26.47 16.98 -0.66
C ILE A 351 27.59 17.79 -0.02
N GLY A 352 28.69 17.15 0.37
CA GLY A 352 29.85 17.87 0.91
C GLY A 352 30.47 18.82 -0.13
N ALA A 353 30.57 18.40 -1.39
CA ALA A 353 31.04 19.27 -2.47
C ALA A 353 30.14 20.51 -2.65
N GLN A 354 28.82 20.34 -2.64
CA GLN A 354 27.85 21.44 -2.72
C GLN A 354 27.94 22.37 -1.50
N ALA A 355 28.06 21.80 -0.30
CA ALA A 355 28.21 22.57 0.93
C ALA A 355 29.52 23.39 0.94
N LYS A 356 30.61 22.83 0.42
CA LYS A 356 31.88 23.54 0.24
C LYS A 356 31.73 24.73 -0.72
N GLN A 357 31.07 24.54 -1.86
CA GLN A 357 30.76 25.62 -2.79
C GLN A 357 29.91 26.72 -2.13
N GLY A 358 28.97 26.34 -1.26
CA GLY A 358 28.20 27.28 -0.46
C GLY A 358 29.08 28.16 0.45
N LEU A 359 30.03 27.54 1.16
CA LEU A 359 30.98 28.27 2.01
C LEU A 359 31.94 29.17 1.19
N GLU A 360 32.42 28.70 0.04
CA GLU A 360 33.26 29.48 -0.87
C GLU A 360 32.50 30.71 -1.42
N SER A 361 31.21 30.54 -1.73
CA SER A 361 30.35 31.65 -2.16
C SER A 361 30.19 32.71 -1.07
N LEU A 362 29.98 32.29 0.20
CA LEU A 362 29.94 33.20 1.34
C LEU A 362 31.28 33.93 1.53
N GLN A 363 32.41 33.24 1.38
CA GLN A 363 33.73 33.84 1.47
C GLN A 363 33.96 34.88 0.36
N ALA A 364 33.52 34.60 -0.87
CA ALA A 364 33.57 35.54 -1.99
C ALA A 364 32.70 36.79 -1.75
N MET A 365 31.62 36.68 -0.99
CA MET A 365 30.80 37.82 -0.54
C MET A 365 31.44 38.62 0.62
N GLY A 366 32.68 38.32 0.98
CA GLY A 366 33.43 39.05 2.01
C GLY A 366 33.16 38.59 3.44
N VAL A 367 32.53 37.42 3.63
CA VAL A 367 32.36 36.83 4.96
C VAL A 367 33.70 36.27 5.44
N GLY A 368 34.33 36.96 6.38
CA GLY A 368 35.61 36.55 6.97
C GLY A 368 35.48 35.39 7.96
N GLY A 369 36.55 34.61 8.14
CA GLY A 369 36.64 33.56 9.16
C GLY A 369 35.96 32.23 8.80
N ILE A 370 35.55 32.05 7.55
CA ILE A 370 35.02 30.78 7.04
C ILE A 370 36.19 29.82 6.78
N SER A 371 36.20 28.66 7.45
CA SER A 371 37.05 27.54 7.06
C SER A 371 36.29 26.66 6.06
N THR A 372 36.84 26.50 4.86
CA THR A 372 36.38 25.55 3.83
C THR A 372 37.12 24.21 3.90
N LYS A 373 38.01 24.03 4.89
CA LYS A 373 38.79 22.80 5.09
C LYS A 373 37.99 21.79 5.91
N VAL A 374 37.98 20.55 5.43
CA VAL A 374 37.39 19.38 6.09
C VAL A 374 38.16 19.11 7.41
N GLY A 375 37.47 19.12 8.54
CA GLY A 375 38.00 18.60 9.82
C GLY A 375 38.79 19.56 10.71
N GLU A 376 38.85 20.87 10.44
CA GLU A 376 39.38 21.85 11.40
C GLU A 376 38.24 22.64 12.04
N ALA A 377 37.97 22.36 13.32
CA ALA A 377 37.05 23.16 14.14
C ALA A 377 37.42 24.67 14.04
N PRO A 378 36.44 25.58 14.08
CA PRO A 378 36.72 27.01 14.04
C PRO A 378 37.68 27.38 15.17
N LYS A 379 38.84 27.94 14.83
CA LYS A 379 39.79 28.43 15.84
C LYS A 379 39.08 29.52 16.66
N PRO A 380 39.04 29.43 18.00
CA PRO A 380 38.43 30.46 18.83
C PRO A 380 39.10 31.80 18.56
N LYS A 381 38.29 32.86 18.45
CA LYS A 381 38.80 34.23 18.30
C LYS A 381 39.79 34.52 19.45
N PRO A 382 40.98 35.08 19.17
CA PRO A 382 41.86 35.53 20.24
C PRO A 382 41.13 36.63 21.02
N THR A 383 40.82 36.33 22.29
CA THR A 383 40.42 37.32 23.27
C THR A 383 41.54 38.36 23.33
N LYS A 384 41.26 39.59 22.87
CA LYS A 384 42.17 40.72 23.08
C LYS A 384 42.38 40.84 24.58
N GLY A 385 43.56 40.47 25.05
CA GLY A 385 43.98 40.66 26.43
C GLY A 385 43.84 42.15 26.75
N LYS A 386 43.04 42.45 27.78
CA LYS A 386 43.17 43.73 28.47
C LYS A 386 44.50 43.67 29.23
N LYS A 387 45.46 44.48 28.78
CA LYS A 387 46.56 44.92 29.64
C LYS A 387 46.04 45.94 30.63
#